data_AF-A0A0H5R6B6-F1
#
_entry.id   AF-A0A0H5R6B6-F1
#
_cell.length_a   1.000
_cell.length_b   1.000
_cell.length_c   1.000
_cell.angle_alpha   90.00
_cell.angle_beta   90.00
_cell.angle_gamma   90.00
#
_symmetry.space_group_name_H-M   'P 1'
#
loop_
_entity.id
_entity.type
_entity.pdbx_description
1 polymer ?
#
loop_
_entity_poly.entity_id
_entity_poly.type
_entity_poly.pdbx_seq_one_letter_code
_entity_poly.pdbx_strand_id
1 'polypeptide(L)'
;MIMVSDVPGERSESTNDDLVNRISERLVQGWTMLARHCPVCTTVLVGHRSHGIFCVGCQLPCVTEEDASAMQLEVAPSQIPQETVTDDDDDWQPPSAEEQRIMDERRAHRDRVSDLMASKLLAGWAMLNEHCETCATPLLRDPSQRLFCVACDAYSDEIRASPSAVGEGNASAVEPALHTRPPVTATSSLIEADDAASSQQHFELVDGKPLLFELGAQMKANLDQGWSIGSNAPKCNLCSLPFFVDPLQRLCCVFCNYYSPNTKADQETTQLPLSMSASTLSLTTSLNNSKVALLTKLDLLTVELTAAADSCSISRLANTIDVVARAIKSVSECSV
;
A
#
# COMPACT_ATOMS: atom_id res chain seq x y z
N MET A 1 -29.46 4.22 22.93
CA MET A 1 -29.09 4.09 21.49
C MET A 1 -28.65 5.46 20.97
N ILE A 2 -27.72 5.51 20.00
CA ILE A 2 -27.32 6.76 19.34
C ILE A 2 -28.02 6.76 17.99
N MET A 3 -28.88 7.75 17.74
CA MET A 3 -29.56 7.87 16.45
C MET A 3 -28.79 8.85 15.56
N VAL A 4 -28.56 8.44 14.31
CA VAL A 4 -27.99 9.31 13.28
C VAL A 4 -29.17 9.82 12.47
N SER A 5 -29.36 11.14 12.44
CA SER A 5 -30.44 11.74 11.66
C SER A 5 -30.22 11.45 10.17
N ASP A 6 -31.20 10.81 9.53
CA ASP A 6 -31.17 10.44 8.11
C ASP A 6 -31.06 11.69 7.22
N VAL A 7 -29.89 11.86 6.61
CA VAL A 7 -29.67 12.74 5.46
C VAL A 7 -29.07 11.86 4.36
N PRO A 8 -29.58 11.88 3.12
CA PRO A 8 -29.04 11.10 2.01
C PRO A 8 -27.69 11.70 1.57
N GLY A 9 -26.64 11.40 2.32
CA GLY A 9 -25.25 11.72 2.00
C GLY A 9 -24.57 10.48 1.46
N GLU A 10 -24.04 10.57 0.24
CA GLU A 10 -23.21 9.55 -0.39
C GLU A 10 -22.14 9.05 0.59
N ARG A 11 -22.12 7.74 0.88
CA ARG A 11 -21.05 7.10 1.66
C ARG A 11 -19.74 7.27 0.90
N SER A 12 -18.95 8.28 1.25
CA SER A 12 -17.57 8.38 0.82
C SER A 12 -16.74 7.40 1.65
N GLU A 13 -16.25 6.33 1.02
CA GLU A 13 -15.15 5.53 1.57
C GLU A 13 -13.92 6.44 1.66
N SER A 14 -13.69 7.00 2.86
CA SER A 14 -12.49 7.75 3.17
C SER A 14 -11.40 6.78 3.63
N THR A 15 -10.17 7.02 3.20
CA THR A 15 -9.03 6.19 3.63
C THR A 15 -8.76 6.43 5.12
N ASN A 16 -8.09 5.48 5.79
CA ASN A 16 -7.77 5.60 7.21
C ASN A 16 -6.93 6.86 7.50
N ASP A 17 -6.01 7.21 6.60
CA ASP A 17 -5.18 8.41 6.72
C ASP A 17 -6.02 9.70 6.67
N ASP A 18 -7.02 9.76 5.78
CA ASP A 18 -7.95 10.89 5.71
C ASP A 18 -8.79 11.03 6.98
N LEU A 19 -9.23 9.91 7.56
CA LEU A 19 -9.97 9.89 8.82
C LEU A 19 -9.12 10.42 9.98
N VAL A 20 -7.86 9.96 10.09
CA VAL A 20 -6.93 10.41 11.13
C VAL A 20 -6.65 11.91 10.99
N ASN A 21 -6.46 12.41 9.77
CA ASN A 21 -6.24 13.83 9.52
C ASN A 21 -7.45 14.68 9.91
N ARG A 22 -8.66 14.21 9.65
CA ARG A 22 -9.89 14.92 10.03
C ARG A 22 -10.14 14.88 11.54
N ILE A 23 -9.75 13.81 12.21
CA ILE A 23 -9.77 13.73 13.68
C ILE A 23 -8.78 14.75 14.26
N SER A 24 -7.54 14.78 13.77
CA SER A 24 -6.51 15.68 14.28
C SER A 24 -6.89 17.16 14.10
N GLU A 25 -7.47 17.53 12.95
CA GLU A 25 -7.97 18.87 12.71
C GLU A 25 -9.03 19.30 13.73
N ARG A 26 -9.97 18.40 14.07
CA ARG A 26 -11.01 18.68 15.07
C ARG A 26 -10.42 18.82 16.47
N LEU A 27 -9.43 18.03 16.83
CA LEU A 27 -8.74 18.18 18.12
C LEU A 27 -8.06 19.55 18.24
N VAL A 28 -7.44 20.04 17.15
CA VAL A 28 -6.83 21.39 17.11
C VAL A 28 -7.89 22.49 17.24
N GLN A 29 -9.10 22.27 16.69
CA GLN A 29 -10.24 23.17 16.86
C GLN A 29 -10.87 23.12 18.27
N GLY A 30 -10.29 22.37 19.20
CA GLY A 30 -10.77 22.29 20.59
C GLY A 30 -11.85 21.22 20.83
N TRP A 31 -12.03 20.29 19.89
CA TRP A 31 -12.88 19.11 20.11
C TRP A 31 -12.15 18.09 20.98
N THR A 32 -12.90 17.29 21.73
CA THR A 32 -12.38 16.23 22.60
C THR A 32 -12.79 14.88 22.08
N MET A 33 -11.83 13.94 22.00
CA MET A 33 -12.11 12.56 21.65
C MET A 33 -12.94 11.89 22.76
N LEU A 34 -13.98 11.15 22.38
CA LEU A 34 -14.85 10.44 23.32
C LEU A 34 -14.54 8.94 23.28
N ALA A 35 -14.70 8.25 24.41
CA ALA A 35 -14.57 6.79 24.49
C ALA A 35 -15.81 6.05 23.94
N ARG A 36 -16.36 6.53 22.82
CA ARG A 36 -17.55 5.99 22.16
C ARG A 36 -17.35 5.98 20.65
N HIS A 37 -18.00 5.05 19.96
CA HIS A 37 -17.86 4.82 18.52
C HIS A 37 -19.17 5.13 17.81
N CYS A 38 -19.09 5.57 16.55
CA CYS A 38 -20.24 5.78 15.69
C CYS A 38 -20.94 4.43 15.40
N PRO A 39 -22.26 4.31 15.57
CA PRO A 39 -22.98 3.06 15.28
C PRO A 39 -23.02 2.72 13.78
N VAL A 40 -22.79 3.71 12.89
CA VAL A 40 -22.86 3.52 11.44
C VAL A 40 -21.52 3.08 10.84
N CYS A 41 -20.42 3.67 11.31
CA CYS A 41 -19.10 3.49 10.68
C CYS A 41 -17.98 3.14 11.66
N THR A 42 -18.32 2.85 12.93
CA THR A 42 -17.42 2.48 14.04
C THR A 42 -16.27 3.46 14.35
N THR A 43 -16.21 4.61 13.66
CA THR A 43 -15.23 5.65 13.92
C THR A 43 -15.43 6.28 15.30
N VAL A 44 -14.34 6.57 16.00
CA VAL A 44 -14.36 7.25 17.30
C VAL A 44 -15.05 8.61 17.18
N LEU A 45 -15.96 8.89 18.12
CA LEU A 45 -16.72 10.14 18.17
C LEU A 45 -15.90 11.25 18.81
N VAL A 46 -16.11 12.48 18.33
CA VAL A 46 -15.53 13.70 18.90
C VAL A 46 -16.64 14.59 19.44
N GLY A 47 -16.42 15.21 20.59
CA GLY A 47 -17.37 16.11 21.24
C GLY A 47 -16.86 17.55 21.29
N HIS A 48 -17.76 18.51 21.19
CA HIS A 48 -17.46 19.92 21.41
C HIS A 48 -18.44 20.53 22.39
N ARG A 49 -17.97 21.47 23.23
CA ARG A 49 -18.78 22.08 24.29
C ARG A 49 -20.02 22.81 23.77
N SER A 50 -19.98 23.33 22.55
CA SER A 50 -21.11 24.06 21.93
C SER A 50 -21.80 23.33 20.78
N HIS A 51 -21.18 22.29 20.18
CA HIS A 51 -21.68 21.65 18.95
C HIS A 51 -22.11 20.19 19.15
N GLY A 52 -22.07 19.68 20.39
CA GLY A 52 -22.49 18.32 20.70
C GLY A 52 -21.49 17.27 20.22
N ILE A 53 -21.97 16.05 20.01
CA ILE A 53 -21.17 14.90 19.58
C ILE A 53 -21.23 14.78 18.05
N PHE A 54 -20.09 14.48 17.43
CA PHE A 54 -19.95 14.43 15.98
C PHE A 54 -19.11 13.21 15.57
N CYS A 55 -19.54 12.53 14.51
CA CYS A 55 -18.77 11.48 13.87
C CYS A 55 -17.92 12.06 12.74
N VAL A 56 -16.60 11.92 12.84
CA VAL A 56 -15.69 12.37 11.79
C VAL A 56 -15.88 11.55 10.52
N GLY A 57 -16.02 10.22 10.61
CA GLY A 57 -16.18 9.35 9.45
C GLY A 57 -17.42 9.69 8.62
N CYS A 58 -18.60 9.66 9.24
CA CYS A 58 -19.87 9.98 8.58
C CYS A 58 -20.04 11.47 8.27
N GLN A 59 -19.24 12.35 8.87
CA GLN A 59 -19.43 13.80 8.84
C GLN A 59 -20.80 14.25 9.36
N LEU A 60 -21.38 13.48 10.28
CA LEU A 60 -22.73 13.70 10.81
C LEU A 60 -22.68 13.97 12.32
N PRO A 61 -23.51 14.89 12.83
CA PRO A 61 -23.73 15.00 14.26
C PRO A 61 -24.38 13.71 14.78
N CYS A 62 -23.86 13.20 15.89
CA CYS A 62 -24.41 12.05 16.57
C CYS A 62 -25.16 12.55 17.80
N VAL A 63 -26.43 12.20 17.93
CA VAL A 63 -27.23 12.61 19.08
C VAL A 63 -27.53 11.36 19.91
N THR A 64 -27.26 11.42 21.22
CA THR A 64 -27.68 10.36 22.13
C THR A 64 -29.17 10.51 22.42
N GLU A 65 -29.87 9.43 22.73
CA GLU A 65 -31.29 9.48 23.12
C GLU A 65 -31.59 10.46 24.26
N GLU A 66 -30.66 10.62 25.19
CA GLU A 66 -30.78 11.55 26.32
C GLU A 66 -30.74 13.01 25.83
N ASP A 67 -29.84 13.33 24.89
CA ASP A 67 -29.73 14.65 24.26
C ASP A 67 -30.90 14.95 23.31
N ALA A 68 -31.42 13.92 22.63
CA ALA A 68 -32.61 14.03 21.79
C ALA A 68 -33.87 14.31 22.63
N SER A 69 -33.98 13.68 23.81
CA SER A 69 -35.09 13.86 24.75
C SER A 69 -35.10 15.26 25.38
N ALA A 70 -33.92 15.86 25.60
CA ALA A 70 -33.80 17.25 26.04
C ALA A 70 -34.24 18.27 24.96
N MET A 71 -34.36 17.84 23.70
CA MET A 71 -34.64 18.69 22.55
C MET A 71 -36.05 18.52 21.94
N GLN A 72 -36.94 17.66 22.45
CA GLN A 72 -38.25 17.43 21.81
C GLN A 72 -39.47 17.78 22.67
N LEU A 73 -40.11 18.87 22.23
CA LEU A 73 -41.57 18.96 22.11
C LEU A 73 -42.13 17.70 21.43
N GLU A 74 -43.22 17.22 22.01
CA GLU A 74 -44.04 16.04 21.73
C GLU A 74 -43.98 15.47 20.31
N VAL A 75 -43.50 14.23 20.18
CA VAL A 75 -43.92 13.32 19.11
C VAL A 75 -44.33 11.99 19.75
N ALA A 76 -45.56 11.57 19.45
CA ALA A 76 -46.24 10.41 20.01
C ALA A 76 -45.53 9.08 19.68
N PRO A 77 -45.62 8.06 20.56
CA PRO A 77 -44.88 6.82 20.41
C PRO A 77 -45.51 5.97 19.29
N SER A 78 -44.87 5.94 18.12
CA SER A 78 -45.16 4.93 17.09
C SER A 78 -44.38 3.66 17.42
N GLN A 79 -45.12 2.57 17.54
CA GLN A 79 -44.65 1.24 17.93
C GLN A 79 -43.65 0.70 16.91
N ILE A 80 -42.42 0.44 17.35
CA ILE A 80 -41.41 -0.32 16.62
C ILE A 80 -41.57 -1.79 17.01
N PRO A 81 -41.75 -2.73 16.07
CA PRO A 81 -41.74 -4.16 16.36
C PRO A 81 -40.43 -4.57 17.02
N GLN A 82 -40.53 -5.20 18.19
CA GLN A 82 -39.37 -5.76 18.90
C GLN A 82 -38.80 -6.92 18.09
N GLU A 83 -37.76 -6.67 17.30
CA GLU A 83 -36.83 -7.73 16.94
C GLU A 83 -36.03 -8.07 18.19
N THR A 84 -36.28 -9.27 18.70
CA THR A 84 -35.49 -9.91 19.74
C THR A 84 -34.08 -10.07 19.22
N VAL A 85 -33.21 -9.11 19.53
CA VAL A 85 -31.76 -9.38 19.60
C VAL A 85 -31.64 -10.46 20.66
N THR A 86 -31.36 -11.69 20.23
CA THR A 86 -30.91 -12.70 21.17
C THR A 86 -29.66 -12.13 21.80
N ASP A 87 -29.69 -11.89 23.11
CA ASP A 87 -28.50 -11.92 23.96
C ASP A 87 -27.90 -13.33 23.78
N ASP A 88 -27.23 -13.53 22.65
CA ASP A 88 -26.17 -14.52 22.58
C ASP A 88 -25.06 -13.90 23.42
N ASP A 89 -25.15 -14.11 24.73
CA ASP A 89 -24.12 -13.87 25.71
C ASP A 89 -22.84 -14.52 25.15
N ASP A 90 -22.03 -13.72 24.44
CA ASP A 90 -20.70 -14.08 23.98
C ASP A 90 -19.90 -14.39 25.25
N ASP A 91 -19.96 -15.67 25.61
CA ASP A 91 -19.55 -16.24 26.88
C ASP A 91 -18.01 -16.15 26.90
N TRP A 92 -17.50 -14.96 27.25
CA TRP A 92 -16.07 -14.71 27.34
C TRP A 92 -15.52 -15.65 28.39
N GLN A 93 -14.85 -16.69 27.92
CA GLN A 93 -14.17 -17.63 28.79
C GLN A 93 -12.72 -17.16 28.97
N PRO A 94 -12.25 -17.01 30.22
CA PRO A 94 -10.85 -16.70 30.45
C PRO A 94 -9.98 -17.82 29.85
N PRO A 95 -8.83 -17.49 29.24
CA PRO A 95 -7.93 -18.48 28.68
C PRO A 95 -7.58 -19.54 29.72
N SER A 96 -7.44 -20.78 29.29
CA SER A 96 -7.07 -21.88 30.17
C SER A 96 -5.72 -21.62 30.86
N ALA A 97 -5.49 -22.26 32.01
CA ALA A 97 -4.24 -22.09 32.75
C ALA A 97 -2.99 -22.42 31.90
N GLU A 98 -3.11 -23.33 30.94
CA GLU A 98 -2.01 -23.66 30.02
C GLU A 98 -1.80 -22.57 28.96
N GLU A 99 -2.86 -22.06 28.36
CA GLU A 99 -2.77 -20.93 27.43
C GLU A 99 -2.21 -19.67 28.11
N GLN A 100 -2.60 -19.42 29.37
CA GLN A 100 -2.04 -18.32 30.16
C GLN A 100 -0.53 -18.45 30.31
N ARG A 101 -0.01 -19.67 30.58
CA ARG A 101 1.44 -19.91 30.67
C ARG A 101 2.16 -19.63 29.35
N ILE A 102 1.60 -20.08 28.22
CA ILE A 102 2.17 -19.80 26.89
C ILE A 102 2.19 -18.29 26.60
N MET A 103 1.13 -17.57 26.99
CA MET A 103 1.07 -16.12 26.83
C MET A 103 2.09 -15.39 27.71
N ASP A 104 2.29 -15.86 28.95
CA ASP A 104 3.26 -15.31 29.89
C ASP A 104 4.70 -15.58 29.43
N GLU A 105 4.99 -16.78 28.93
CA GLU A 105 6.30 -17.11 28.34
C GLU A 105 6.59 -16.24 27.11
N ARG A 106 5.59 -16.04 26.24
CA ARG A 106 5.71 -15.14 25.09
C ARG A 106 5.94 -13.69 25.53
N ARG A 107 5.27 -13.24 26.59
CA ARG A 107 5.46 -11.90 27.15
C ARG A 107 6.88 -11.75 27.71
N ALA A 108 7.31 -12.68 28.55
CA ALA A 108 8.65 -12.68 29.14
C ALA A 108 9.76 -12.70 28.07
N HIS A 109 9.55 -13.42 26.96
CA HIS A 109 10.48 -13.39 25.84
C HIS A 109 10.57 -12.00 25.19
N ARG A 110 9.43 -11.35 24.89
CA ARG A 110 9.42 -9.99 24.32
C ARG A 110 10.07 -8.97 25.25
N ASP A 111 9.83 -9.09 26.55
CA ASP A 111 10.40 -8.19 27.55
C ASP A 111 11.93 -8.34 27.58
N ARG A 112 12.44 -9.58 27.60
CA ARG A 112 13.88 -9.85 27.51
C ARG A 112 14.51 -9.27 26.24
N VAL A 113 13.86 -9.45 25.08
CA VAL A 113 14.35 -8.90 23.81
C VAL A 113 14.37 -7.36 23.86
N SER A 114 13.35 -6.74 24.46
CA SER A 114 13.25 -5.29 24.62
C SER A 114 14.35 -4.73 25.53
N ASP A 115 14.68 -5.43 26.61
CA ASP A 115 15.77 -5.04 27.54
C ASP A 115 17.15 -5.11 26.87
N LEU A 116 17.41 -6.16 26.09
CA LEU A 116 18.64 -6.30 25.31
C LEU A 116 18.74 -5.22 24.23
N MET A 117 17.64 -4.94 23.53
CA MET A 117 17.56 -3.88 22.55
C MET A 117 17.89 -2.52 23.18
N ALA A 118 17.23 -2.18 24.30
CA ALA A 118 17.46 -0.94 25.03
C ALA A 118 18.93 -0.80 25.48
N SER A 119 19.52 -1.89 25.99
CA SER A 119 20.93 -1.92 26.42
C SER A 119 21.89 -1.60 25.26
N LYS A 120 21.64 -2.12 24.06
CA LYS A 120 22.46 -1.85 22.87
C LYS A 120 22.30 -0.41 22.37
N LEU A 121 21.08 0.13 22.38
CA LEU A 121 20.83 1.52 22.00
C LEU A 121 21.55 2.50 22.94
N LEU A 122 21.54 2.23 24.25
CA LEU A 122 22.29 3.01 25.24
C LEU A 122 23.82 2.90 25.05
N ALA A 123 24.29 1.80 24.47
CA ALA A 123 25.70 1.63 24.08
C ALA A 123 26.05 2.33 22.75
N GLY A 124 25.13 3.08 22.13
CA GLY A 124 25.37 3.85 20.91
C GLY A 124 25.09 3.08 19.61
N TRP A 125 24.36 1.96 19.67
CA TRP A 125 23.93 1.23 18.48
C TRP A 125 22.73 1.94 17.83
N ALA A 126 22.56 1.80 16.51
CA ALA A 126 21.47 2.42 15.77
C ALA A 126 20.40 1.40 15.37
N MET A 127 19.13 1.67 15.65
CA MET A 127 18.02 0.85 15.14
C MET A 127 17.76 1.15 13.66
N LEU A 128 17.56 0.11 12.84
CA LEU A 128 17.21 0.25 11.42
C LEU A 128 15.72 -0.06 11.17
N ASN A 129 15.23 0.30 9.98
CA ASN A 129 13.89 -0.09 9.49
C ASN A 129 13.88 -1.50 8.85
N GLU A 130 14.97 -2.24 8.96
CA GLU A 130 15.12 -3.61 8.47
C GLU A 130 14.83 -4.62 9.59
N HIS A 131 14.31 -5.78 9.23
CA HIS A 131 13.86 -6.80 10.17
C HIS A 131 14.62 -8.10 9.92
N CYS A 132 14.88 -8.86 10.99
CA CYS A 132 15.47 -10.19 10.87
C CYS A 132 14.52 -11.15 10.14
N GLU A 133 15.02 -11.86 9.12
CA GLU A 133 14.23 -12.81 8.33
C GLU A 133 13.68 -13.99 9.15
N THR A 134 14.35 -14.36 10.25
CA THR A 134 13.97 -15.51 11.09
C THR A 134 12.92 -15.17 12.15
N CYS A 135 13.08 -14.03 12.84
CA CYS A 135 12.25 -13.69 14.00
C CYS A 135 11.48 -12.37 13.87
N ALA A 136 11.61 -11.66 12.76
CA ALA A 136 10.98 -10.36 12.48
C ALA A 136 11.32 -9.24 13.49
N THR A 137 12.33 -9.43 14.35
CA THR A 137 12.81 -8.36 15.25
C THR A 137 13.62 -7.33 14.45
N PRO A 138 13.45 -6.02 14.70
CA PRO A 138 14.25 -4.97 14.05
C PRO A 138 15.76 -5.20 14.22
N LEU A 139 16.51 -5.00 13.14
CA LEU A 139 17.97 -5.11 13.15
C LEU A 139 18.60 -3.86 13.75
N LEU A 140 19.70 -4.06 14.49
CA LEU A 140 20.52 -3.00 15.04
C LEU A 140 21.85 -2.95 14.30
N ARG A 141 22.35 -1.73 14.09
CA ARG A 141 23.66 -1.46 13.52
C ARG A 141 24.64 -1.21 14.64
N ASP A 142 25.72 -1.96 14.64
CA ASP A 142 26.82 -1.72 15.57
C ASP A 142 27.69 -0.53 15.12
N PRO A 143 28.60 -0.05 15.97
CA PRO A 143 29.56 0.99 15.59
C PRO A 143 30.46 0.60 14.40
N SER A 144 30.71 -0.70 14.16
CA SER A 144 31.43 -1.19 12.98
C SER A 144 30.57 -1.31 11.71
N GLN A 145 29.33 -0.81 11.75
CA GLN A 145 28.39 -0.74 10.63
C GLN A 145 27.77 -2.08 10.19
N ARG A 146 27.92 -3.15 10.97
CA ARG A 146 27.34 -4.49 10.75
C ARG A 146 25.93 -4.59 11.35
N LEU A 147 25.07 -5.41 10.72
CA LEU A 147 23.68 -5.61 11.15
C LEU A 147 23.58 -6.81 12.09
N PHE A 148 22.90 -6.62 13.21
CA PHE A 148 22.82 -7.58 14.30
C PHE A 148 21.38 -7.73 14.78
N CYS A 149 20.94 -8.96 15.00
CA CYS A 149 19.63 -9.26 15.58
C CYS A 149 19.76 -9.57 17.07
N VAL A 150 19.11 -8.77 17.92
CA VAL A 150 19.13 -8.96 19.38
C VAL A 150 18.34 -10.17 19.87
N ALA A 151 17.34 -10.63 19.11
CA ALA A 151 16.54 -11.80 19.48
C ALA A 151 17.23 -13.12 19.11
N CYS A 152 17.94 -13.15 17.97
CA CYS A 152 18.72 -14.31 17.52
C CYS A 152 20.15 -14.32 18.06
N ASP A 153 20.61 -13.21 18.65
CA ASP A 153 21.99 -13.00 19.14
C ASP A 153 23.05 -13.29 18.05
N ALA A 154 22.75 -12.93 16.80
CA ALA A 154 23.56 -13.25 15.62
C ALA A 154 23.60 -12.09 14.61
N TYR A 155 24.66 -12.03 13.82
CA TYR A 155 24.77 -11.06 12.71
C TYR A 155 23.95 -11.51 11.49
N SER A 156 23.41 -10.57 10.72
CA SER A 156 22.61 -10.86 9.53
C SER A 156 23.33 -11.79 8.53
N ASP A 157 24.64 -11.63 8.42
CA ASP A 157 25.47 -12.37 7.48
C ASP A 157 25.58 -13.86 7.87
N GLU A 158 25.59 -14.14 9.18
CA GLU A 158 25.66 -15.50 9.74
C GLU A 158 24.33 -16.23 9.59
N ILE A 159 23.22 -15.49 9.76
CA ILE A 159 21.86 -16.00 9.56
C ILE A 159 21.64 -16.37 8.08
N ARG A 160 22.11 -15.53 7.15
CA ARG A 160 21.98 -15.77 5.70
C ARG A 160 22.92 -16.85 5.18
N ALA A 161 24.11 -16.99 5.77
CA ALA A 161 25.07 -18.03 5.39
C ALA A 161 24.66 -19.44 5.84
N SER A 162 23.70 -19.54 6.77
CA SER A 162 23.34 -20.81 7.44
C SER A 162 21.86 -21.17 7.29
N PRO A 163 21.30 -21.36 6.07
CA PRO A 163 19.99 -21.97 5.93
C PRO A 163 19.98 -23.49 6.23
N SER A 164 21.10 -24.08 6.65
CA SER A 164 21.26 -25.51 6.96
C SER A 164 22.02 -25.75 8.27
N ALA A 165 21.48 -25.31 9.40
CA ALA A 165 21.84 -25.87 10.71
C ALA A 165 20.80 -25.47 11.76
N VAL A 166 19.70 -26.23 11.84
CA VAL A 166 18.94 -26.32 13.09
C VAL A 166 19.82 -27.10 14.06
N GLY A 167 20.59 -26.36 14.86
CA GLY A 167 21.37 -26.90 15.97
C GLY A 167 20.74 -26.46 17.28
N GLU A 168 19.93 -27.34 17.86
CA GLU A 168 19.58 -27.30 19.28
C GLU A 168 20.86 -27.17 20.12
N GLY A 169 20.96 -26.11 20.90
CA GLY A 169 22.14 -25.75 21.67
C GLY A 169 21.78 -25.28 23.07
N ASN A 170 21.38 -26.25 23.89
CA ASN A 170 21.54 -26.37 25.35
C ASN A 170 21.84 -25.09 26.18
N ALA A 171 20.96 -24.84 27.15
CA ALA A 171 21.24 -24.01 28.31
C ALA A 171 22.46 -24.57 29.07
N SER A 172 23.55 -23.81 29.10
CA SER A 172 24.65 -24.06 30.03
C SER A 172 24.96 -22.80 30.81
N ALA A 173 24.79 -22.94 32.12
CA ALA A 173 25.04 -21.95 33.13
C ALA A 173 26.44 -21.32 33.00
N VAL A 174 26.49 -19.99 33.07
CA VAL A 174 27.71 -19.28 33.44
C VAL A 174 27.35 -18.31 34.57
N GLU A 175 27.84 -18.62 35.76
CA GLU A 175 27.90 -17.74 36.93
C GLU A 175 28.68 -16.44 36.64
N PRO A 176 28.37 -15.33 37.34
CA PRO A 176 28.95 -14.03 37.05
C PRO A 176 30.32 -13.87 37.75
N ALA A 177 31.40 -13.93 36.97
CA ALA A 177 32.73 -13.54 37.43
C ALA A 177 32.93 -12.01 37.28
N LEU A 178 32.77 -11.36 38.42
CA LEU A 178 33.06 -9.97 38.76
C LEU A 178 34.50 -9.54 38.40
N HIS A 179 34.73 -8.69 37.39
CA HIS A 179 36.03 -7.99 37.23
C HIS A 179 35.91 -6.57 36.63
N THR A 180 36.00 -5.60 37.54
CA THR A 180 36.87 -4.41 37.53
C THR A 180 37.09 -3.60 36.24
N ARG A 181 36.59 -2.35 36.33
CA ARG A 181 36.94 -1.13 35.60
C ARG A 181 38.44 -0.77 35.73
N PRO A 182 39.08 -0.25 34.67
CA PRO A 182 40.17 0.72 34.81
C PRO A 182 39.88 2.05 34.08
N PRO A 183 40.71 3.09 34.32
CA PRO A 183 40.28 4.49 34.22
C PRO A 183 40.59 5.16 32.87
N VAL A 184 39.89 6.28 32.69
CA VAL A 184 40.05 7.32 31.67
C VAL A 184 41.50 7.78 31.48
N THR A 185 41.90 7.96 30.22
CA THR A 185 42.90 8.97 29.85
C THR A 185 42.62 9.50 28.45
N ALA A 186 42.40 10.81 28.37
CA ALA A 186 42.27 11.56 27.14
C ALA A 186 43.63 11.71 26.46
N THR A 187 43.70 11.57 25.14
CA THR A 187 44.72 12.27 24.35
C THR A 187 44.18 12.61 22.96
N SER A 188 44.34 13.89 22.63
CA SER A 188 44.05 14.57 21.38
C SER A 188 45.22 14.42 20.42
N SER A 189 44.96 14.16 19.14
CA SER A 189 45.84 14.60 18.04
C SER A 189 45.17 14.50 16.66
N LEU A 190 45.13 15.67 16.02
CA LEU A 190 44.89 15.94 14.59
C LEU A 190 45.93 15.25 13.70
N ILE A 191 45.52 14.74 12.53
CA ILE A 191 46.31 14.75 11.28
C ILE A 191 45.38 14.96 10.08
N GLU A 192 45.81 15.85 9.19
CA GLU A 192 45.18 16.38 7.98
C GLU A 192 45.27 15.44 6.75
N ALA A 193 44.66 15.91 5.67
CA ALA A 193 44.42 15.34 4.34
C ALA A 193 45.65 14.80 3.58
N ASP A 194 45.42 13.87 2.62
CA ASP A 194 45.50 14.16 1.18
C ASP A 194 45.18 12.94 0.28
N ASP A 195 44.42 13.26 -0.76
CA ASP A 195 44.44 12.79 -2.17
C ASP A 195 44.14 11.36 -2.68
N ALA A 196 43.31 11.43 -3.74
CA ALA A 196 43.38 10.70 -5.02
C ALA A 196 42.57 9.39 -5.23
N ALA A 197 41.52 9.60 -6.03
CA ALA A 197 41.22 8.88 -7.28
C ALA A 197 40.42 7.57 -7.24
N SER A 198 39.30 7.65 -7.98
CA SER A 198 38.73 6.60 -8.83
C SER A 198 38.17 5.36 -8.13
N SER A 199 36.84 5.30 -8.05
CA SER A 199 36.13 4.03 -8.06
C SER A 199 34.82 4.22 -8.80
N GLN A 200 34.87 3.88 -10.08
CA GLN A 200 33.72 3.56 -10.90
C GLN A 200 32.90 2.49 -10.16
N GLN A 201 31.68 2.84 -9.76
CA GLN A 201 30.75 1.87 -9.21
C GLN A 201 30.21 1.03 -10.37
N HIS A 202 30.69 -0.20 -10.42
CA HIS A 202 30.15 -1.29 -11.20
C HIS A 202 28.77 -1.64 -10.61
N PHE A 203 27.71 -1.22 -11.29
CA PHE A 203 26.32 -1.47 -10.91
C PHE A 203 25.85 -2.75 -11.62
N GLU A 204 25.72 -3.85 -10.90
CA GLU A 204 25.05 -5.04 -11.40
C GLU A 204 23.53 -4.83 -11.37
N LEU A 205 22.92 -5.09 -12.54
CA LEU A 205 21.48 -5.20 -12.74
C LEU A 205 20.89 -6.25 -11.79
N VAL A 206 19.90 -5.86 -11.00
CA VAL A 206 19.01 -6.81 -10.31
C VAL A 206 17.58 -6.60 -10.81
N ASP A 207 17.09 -7.59 -11.55
CA ASP A 207 15.68 -7.92 -11.80
C ASP A 207 14.73 -6.83 -12.33
N GLY A 208 15.09 -6.21 -13.47
CA GLY A 208 14.11 -5.75 -14.46
C GLY A 208 13.03 -4.76 -14.00
N LYS A 209 13.23 -4.05 -12.89
CA LYS A 209 12.37 -2.98 -12.40
C LYS A 209 13.20 -1.70 -12.28
N PRO A 210 12.74 -0.55 -12.80
CA PRO A 210 13.49 0.69 -12.65
C PRO A 210 13.60 1.05 -11.17
N LEU A 211 14.82 1.38 -10.72
CA LEU A 211 15.07 1.86 -9.36
C LEU A 211 14.21 3.10 -9.09
N LEU A 212 13.78 3.27 -7.84
CA LEU A 212 12.97 4.40 -7.37
C LEU A 212 13.51 5.76 -7.82
N PHE A 213 14.83 5.87 -7.95
CA PHE A 213 15.53 7.06 -8.45
C PHE A 213 15.29 7.32 -9.94
N GLU A 214 15.31 6.28 -10.77
CA GLU A 214 15.10 6.37 -12.21
C GLU A 214 13.62 6.60 -12.56
N LEU A 215 12.72 6.01 -11.76
CA LEU A 215 11.30 6.31 -11.83
C LEU A 215 11.02 7.79 -11.53
N GLY A 216 11.72 8.36 -10.54
CA GLY A 216 11.63 9.79 -10.20
C GLY A 216 12.10 10.69 -11.35
N ALA A 217 13.21 10.34 -12.00
CA ALA A 217 13.73 11.07 -13.16
C ALA A 217 12.74 11.02 -14.35
N GLN A 218 12.16 9.85 -14.62
CA GLN A 218 11.16 9.67 -15.69
C GLN A 218 9.87 10.46 -15.40
N MET A 219 9.39 10.45 -14.15
CA MET A 219 8.22 11.23 -13.75
C MET A 219 8.46 12.73 -13.93
N LYS A 220 9.65 13.22 -13.56
CA LYS A 220 10.04 14.62 -13.76
C LYS A 220 10.07 14.99 -15.25
N ALA A 221 10.69 14.18 -16.09
CA ALA A 221 10.75 14.40 -17.54
C ALA A 221 9.36 14.46 -18.19
N ASN A 222 8.42 13.62 -17.75
CA ASN A 222 7.04 13.63 -18.24
C ASN A 222 6.30 14.92 -17.82
N LEU A 223 6.48 15.37 -16.57
CA LEU A 223 5.92 16.65 -16.11
C LEU A 223 6.47 17.83 -16.91
N ASP A 224 7.77 17.83 -17.22
CA ASP A 224 8.41 18.87 -18.04
C ASP A 224 7.88 18.88 -19.49
N GLN A 225 7.38 17.73 -19.99
CA GLN A 225 6.71 17.60 -21.30
C GLN A 225 5.22 18.00 -21.26
N GLY A 226 4.74 18.55 -20.14
CA GLY A 226 3.36 19.02 -19.99
C GLY A 226 2.36 17.93 -19.60
N TRP A 227 2.83 16.78 -19.11
CA TRP A 227 1.95 15.76 -18.54
C TRP A 227 1.42 16.26 -17.19
N SER A 228 0.19 15.86 -16.82
CA SER A 228 -0.41 16.25 -15.54
C SER A 228 -0.84 15.04 -14.73
N ILE A 229 -0.75 15.17 -13.40
CA ILE A 229 -1.26 14.18 -12.46
C ILE A 229 -2.69 14.60 -12.12
N GLY A 230 -3.68 13.84 -12.61
CA GLY A 230 -5.07 14.07 -12.24
C GLY A 230 -5.28 13.74 -10.76
N SER A 231 -5.82 14.68 -9.98
CA SER A 231 -6.10 14.47 -8.55
C SER A 231 -7.08 13.33 -8.26
N ASN A 232 -7.88 12.93 -9.26
CA ASN A 232 -8.80 11.79 -9.22
C ASN A 232 -8.45 10.72 -10.28
N ALA A 233 -7.19 10.63 -10.70
CA ALA A 233 -6.80 9.64 -11.69
C ALA A 233 -6.95 8.22 -11.10
N PRO A 234 -7.55 7.27 -11.82
CA PRO A 234 -7.61 5.88 -11.37
C PRO A 234 -6.19 5.34 -11.16
N LYS A 235 -6.06 4.33 -10.31
CA LYS A 235 -4.81 3.58 -10.18
C LYS A 235 -4.73 2.57 -11.33
N CYS A 236 -3.52 2.32 -11.82
CA CYS A 236 -3.33 1.34 -12.87
C CYS A 236 -3.50 -0.09 -12.33
N ASN A 237 -4.26 -0.91 -13.05
CA ASN A 237 -4.59 -2.28 -12.63
C ASN A 237 -3.37 -3.24 -12.59
N LEU A 238 -2.25 -2.88 -13.23
CA LEU A 238 -1.02 -3.70 -13.21
C LEU A 238 -0.05 -3.26 -12.10
N CYS A 239 0.18 -1.94 -11.99
CA CYS A 239 1.25 -1.36 -11.18
C CYS A 239 0.73 -0.73 -9.86
N SER A 240 -0.59 -0.56 -9.70
CA SER A 240 -1.27 0.20 -8.63
C SER A 240 -0.83 1.66 -8.46
N LEU A 241 0.04 2.17 -9.34
CA LEU A 241 0.49 3.56 -9.38
C LEU A 241 -0.53 4.45 -10.09
N PRO A 242 -0.56 5.76 -9.76
CA PRO A 242 -1.48 6.71 -10.40
C PRO A 242 -1.17 6.86 -11.90
N PHE A 243 -2.23 6.99 -12.70
CA PHE A 243 -2.09 7.35 -14.12
C PHE A 243 -1.68 8.82 -14.27
N PHE A 244 -0.85 9.09 -15.27
CA PHE A 244 -0.57 10.44 -15.75
C PHE A 244 -1.41 10.73 -16.99
N VAL A 245 -1.78 11.99 -17.17
CA VAL A 245 -2.50 12.48 -18.35
C VAL A 245 -1.47 13.12 -19.30
N ASP A 246 -1.27 12.50 -20.46
CA ASP A 246 -0.48 13.05 -21.57
C ASP A 246 -1.17 14.31 -22.15
N PRO A 247 -0.42 15.27 -22.74
CA PRO A 247 -0.96 16.35 -23.58
C PRO A 247 -2.14 15.97 -24.52
N LEU A 248 -2.19 14.73 -25.00
CA LEU A 248 -3.29 14.19 -25.83
C LEU A 248 -4.51 13.69 -25.01
N GLN A 249 -4.60 14.00 -23.71
CA GLN A 249 -5.66 13.58 -22.79
C GLN A 249 -5.78 12.06 -22.65
N ARG A 250 -4.65 11.34 -22.77
CA ARG A 250 -4.57 9.88 -22.59
C ARG A 250 -3.99 9.53 -21.23
N LEU A 251 -4.54 8.51 -20.58
CA LEU A 251 -4.07 8.02 -19.28
C LEU A 251 -2.99 6.95 -19.45
N CYS A 252 -1.78 7.16 -18.93
CA CYS A 252 -0.65 6.22 -19.02
C CYS A 252 0.04 5.98 -17.66
N CYS A 253 0.30 4.71 -17.28
CA CYS A 253 1.11 4.39 -16.07
C CYS A 253 2.59 4.52 -16.45
N VAL A 254 3.29 5.44 -15.79
CA VAL A 254 4.73 5.69 -16.05
C VAL A 254 5.61 4.48 -15.75
N PHE A 255 5.15 3.57 -14.89
CA PHE A 255 5.92 2.38 -14.51
C PHE A 255 5.79 1.22 -15.51
N CYS A 256 4.58 0.92 -16.00
CA CYS A 256 4.35 -0.20 -16.92
C CYS A 256 4.06 0.22 -18.36
N ASN A 257 4.05 1.52 -18.65
CA ASN A 257 3.72 2.13 -19.93
C ASN A 257 2.37 1.68 -20.51
N TYR A 258 1.44 1.30 -19.63
CA TYR A 258 0.11 0.84 -19.99
C TYR A 258 -0.83 2.04 -20.19
N TYR A 259 -1.46 2.11 -21.36
CA TYR A 259 -2.48 3.10 -21.68
C TYR A 259 -3.86 2.58 -21.31
N SER A 260 -4.61 3.36 -20.54
CA SER A 260 -6.00 3.01 -20.22
C SER A 260 -6.90 3.22 -21.45
N PRO A 261 -7.69 2.22 -21.87
CA PRO A 261 -8.62 2.35 -23.01
C PRO A 261 -9.88 3.18 -22.69
N ASN A 262 -9.98 3.76 -21.49
CA ASN A 262 -11.23 4.32 -20.96
C ASN A 262 -11.20 5.86 -20.87
N THR A 263 -10.52 6.54 -21.80
CA THR A 263 -10.55 8.01 -21.84
C THR A 263 -11.74 8.50 -22.68
N LYS A 264 -12.41 9.55 -22.20
CA LYS A 264 -13.57 10.17 -22.87
C LYS A 264 -13.30 10.58 -24.33
N ALA A 265 -12.04 10.73 -24.72
CA ALA A 265 -11.62 11.09 -26.07
C ALA A 265 -12.02 10.05 -27.14
N ASP A 266 -12.14 8.76 -26.79
CA ASP A 266 -12.52 7.72 -27.75
C ASP A 266 -14.04 7.63 -27.96
N GLN A 267 -14.86 8.27 -27.12
CA GLN A 267 -16.33 8.27 -27.27
C GLN A 267 -16.87 9.41 -28.15
N GLU A 268 -16.10 10.48 -28.38
CA GLU A 268 -16.58 11.66 -29.11
C GLU A 268 -16.26 11.69 -30.62
N THR A 269 -15.54 10.69 -31.16
CA THR A 269 -15.18 10.66 -32.59
C THR A 269 -16.22 9.94 -33.49
N THR A 270 -17.43 9.65 -32.99
CA THR A 270 -18.50 9.05 -33.81
C THR A 270 -19.79 9.87 -33.78
N GLN A 271 -19.75 11.17 -34.07
CA GLN A 271 -20.94 11.90 -34.53
C GLN A 271 -20.57 12.93 -35.61
N LEU A 272 -20.77 12.55 -36.87
CA LEU A 272 -21.04 13.49 -37.96
C LEU A 272 -22.52 13.35 -38.34
N PRO A 273 -23.21 14.46 -38.65
CA PRO A 273 -24.64 14.45 -38.90
C PRO A 273 -24.90 14.06 -40.36
N LEU A 274 -25.97 13.31 -40.63
CA LEU A 274 -26.82 13.48 -41.81
C LEU A 274 -28.07 12.60 -41.74
N SER A 275 -29.16 13.22 -42.13
CA SER A 275 -30.53 12.76 -42.24
C SER A 275 -30.75 11.69 -43.33
N MET A 276 -31.89 10.98 -43.17
CA MET A 276 -32.73 10.30 -44.18
C MET A 276 -32.73 8.76 -44.18
N SER A 277 -33.91 8.24 -43.81
CA SER A 277 -34.62 7.03 -44.28
C SER A 277 -33.90 5.69 -44.47
N ALA A 278 -34.33 4.75 -43.62
CA ALA A 278 -34.86 3.41 -43.93
C ALA A 278 -34.05 2.40 -44.78
N SER A 279 -33.75 1.31 -44.08
CA SER A 279 -33.87 -0.10 -44.50
C SER A 279 -32.69 -0.82 -45.16
N THR A 280 -32.40 -1.97 -44.55
CA THR A 280 -31.75 -3.20 -45.07
C THR A 280 -30.28 -3.11 -45.49
N LEU A 281 -29.40 -3.57 -44.61
CA LEU A 281 -28.32 -4.56 -44.83
C LEU A 281 -27.38 -4.55 -43.61
N SER A 282 -27.74 -5.32 -42.58
CA SER A 282 -26.83 -5.68 -41.49
C SER A 282 -26.54 -7.17 -41.61
N LEU A 283 -25.30 -7.51 -41.97
CA LEU A 283 -24.54 -8.69 -41.48
C LEU A 283 -23.21 -8.93 -42.22
N THR A 284 -22.87 -8.19 -43.29
CA THR A 284 -21.57 -8.37 -43.98
C THR A 284 -20.52 -7.28 -43.70
N THR A 285 -20.90 -6.16 -43.08
CA THR A 285 -19.97 -5.05 -42.79
C THR A 285 -19.15 -5.25 -41.50
N SER A 286 -19.63 -6.10 -40.57
CA SER A 286 -18.96 -6.32 -39.28
C SER A 286 -17.75 -7.27 -39.34
N LEU A 287 -17.68 -8.14 -40.35
CA LEU A 287 -16.54 -9.05 -40.55
C LEU A 287 -15.40 -8.41 -41.37
N ASN A 288 -15.72 -7.47 -42.26
CA ASN A 288 -14.69 -6.77 -43.03
C ASN A 288 -13.93 -5.75 -42.17
N ASN A 289 -14.60 -5.09 -41.22
CA ASN A 289 -13.94 -4.11 -40.35
C ASN A 289 -12.94 -4.76 -39.38
N SER A 290 -13.25 -5.94 -38.83
CA SER A 290 -12.34 -6.70 -37.97
C SER A 290 -11.16 -7.30 -38.74
N LYS A 291 -11.37 -7.71 -40.00
CA LYS A 291 -10.30 -8.19 -40.87
C LYS A 291 -9.35 -7.08 -41.33
N VAL A 292 -9.89 -5.89 -41.66
CA VAL A 292 -9.08 -4.70 -42.00
C VAL A 292 -8.31 -4.17 -40.78
N ALA A 293 -8.91 -4.21 -39.59
CA ALA A 293 -8.23 -3.85 -38.34
C ALA A 293 -7.10 -4.83 -37.96
N LEU A 294 -7.25 -6.12 -38.30
CA LEU A 294 -6.19 -7.12 -38.10
C LEU A 294 -5.06 -6.97 -39.11
N LEU A 295 -5.37 -6.68 -40.38
CA LEU A 295 -4.35 -6.47 -41.42
C LEU A 295 -3.52 -5.21 -41.14
N THR A 296 -4.16 -4.11 -40.72
CA THR A 296 -3.44 -2.88 -40.34
C THR A 296 -2.57 -3.05 -39.08
N LYS A 297 -2.98 -3.88 -38.12
CA LYS A 297 -2.12 -4.25 -36.98
C LYS A 297 -0.95 -5.14 -37.40
N LEU A 298 -1.14 -6.01 -38.38
CA LEU A 298 -0.07 -6.85 -38.95
C LEU A 298 0.96 -6.01 -39.69
N ASP A 299 0.52 -5.00 -40.44
CA ASP A 299 1.41 -4.06 -41.15
C ASP A 299 2.21 -3.17 -40.18
N LEU A 300 1.63 -2.78 -39.05
CA LEU A 300 2.35 -2.02 -38.02
C LEU A 300 3.44 -2.88 -37.34
N LEU A 301 3.15 -4.17 -37.11
CA LEU A 301 4.08 -5.11 -36.50
C LEU A 301 5.24 -5.49 -37.44
N THR A 302 5.01 -5.58 -38.76
CA THR A 302 6.10 -5.80 -39.73
C THR A 302 7.05 -4.61 -39.84
N VAL A 303 6.57 -3.38 -39.62
CA VAL A 303 7.43 -2.19 -39.52
C VAL A 303 8.28 -2.22 -38.25
N GLU A 304 7.73 -2.63 -37.11
CA GLU A 304 8.53 -2.82 -35.88
C GLU A 304 9.56 -3.96 -35.99
N LEU A 305 9.23 -5.03 -36.71
CA LEU A 305 10.13 -6.17 -36.99
C LEU A 305 11.39 -5.78 -37.79
N THR A 306 11.27 -4.80 -38.69
CA THR A 306 12.40 -4.34 -39.51
C THR A 306 13.29 -3.32 -38.80
N ALA A 307 12.83 -2.77 -37.67
CA ALA A 307 13.58 -1.83 -36.84
C ALA A 307 14.31 -2.48 -35.64
N ALA A 308 14.05 -3.76 -35.36
CA ALA A 308 14.60 -4.47 -34.19
C ALA A 308 15.89 -5.24 -34.51
N ALA A 309 17.05 -4.72 -34.09
CA ALA A 309 18.36 -5.38 -34.24
C ALA A 309 18.89 -6.07 -32.97
N ASP A 310 18.19 -5.96 -31.83
CA ASP A 310 18.70 -6.42 -30.52
C ASP A 310 17.99 -7.67 -29.98
N SER A 311 18.73 -8.48 -29.22
CA SER A 311 18.27 -9.78 -28.70
C SER A 311 17.08 -9.69 -27.73
N CYS A 312 16.88 -8.55 -27.07
CA CYS A 312 15.75 -8.32 -26.15
C CYS A 312 14.42 -8.10 -26.91
N SER A 313 14.47 -7.51 -28.10
CA SER A 313 13.29 -7.33 -28.96
C SER A 313 12.72 -8.68 -29.44
N ILE A 314 13.57 -9.70 -29.63
CA ILE A 314 13.18 -11.01 -30.15
C ILE A 314 12.26 -11.75 -29.16
N SER A 315 12.54 -11.70 -27.86
CA SER A 315 11.70 -12.35 -26.84
C SER A 315 10.33 -11.67 -26.68
N ARG A 316 10.29 -10.34 -26.79
CA ARG A 316 9.02 -9.60 -26.82
C ARG A 316 8.22 -9.97 -28.05
N LEU A 317 8.88 -10.05 -29.21
CA LEU A 317 8.27 -10.40 -30.49
C LEU A 317 7.68 -11.82 -30.49
N ALA A 318 8.37 -12.79 -29.88
CA ALA A 318 7.88 -14.15 -29.73
C ALA A 318 6.57 -14.20 -28.94
N ASN A 319 6.48 -13.44 -27.84
CA ASN A 319 5.25 -13.35 -27.06
C ASN A 319 4.10 -12.65 -27.81
N THR A 320 4.38 -11.61 -28.59
CA THR A 320 3.35 -10.95 -29.40
C THR A 320 2.84 -11.86 -30.52
N ILE A 321 3.73 -12.59 -31.20
CA ILE A 321 3.36 -13.57 -32.23
C ILE A 321 2.46 -14.66 -31.61
N ASP A 322 2.80 -15.14 -30.42
CA ASP A 322 2.07 -16.20 -29.75
C ASP A 322 0.66 -15.78 -29.29
N VAL A 323 0.50 -14.51 -28.90
CA VAL A 323 -0.81 -13.90 -28.60
C VAL A 323 -1.65 -13.73 -29.87
N VAL A 324 -1.05 -13.25 -30.97
CA VAL A 324 -1.74 -13.09 -32.25
C VAL A 324 -2.14 -14.44 -32.84
N ALA A 325 -1.29 -15.46 -32.75
CA ALA A 325 -1.58 -16.82 -33.20
C ALA A 325 -2.76 -17.43 -32.43
N ARG A 326 -2.82 -17.23 -31.11
CA ARG A 326 -3.97 -17.65 -30.29
C ARG A 326 -5.26 -16.91 -30.67
N ALA A 327 -5.17 -15.60 -30.92
CA ALA A 327 -6.33 -14.82 -31.37
C ALA A 327 -6.85 -15.32 -32.74
N ILE A 328 -5.97 -15.57 -33.71
CA ILE A 328 -6.36 -16.11 -35.02
C ILE A 328 -6.99 -17.50 -34.89
N LYS A 329 -6.42 -18.38 -34.04
CA LYS A 329 -6.97 -19.71 -33.80
C LYS A 329 -8.38 -19.63 -33.20
N SER A 330 -8.59 -18.75 -32.21
CA SER A 330 -9.93 -18.54 -31.62
C SER A 330 -10.97 -18.05 -32.63
N VAL A 331 -10.57 -17.18 -33.57
CA VAL A 331 -11.47 -16.69 -34.63
C VAL A 331 -11.78 -17.77 -35.66
N SER A 332 -10.82 -18.66 -35.95
CA SER A 332 -11.03 -19.80 -36.86
C SER A 332 -11.97 -20.86 -36.28
N GLU A 333 -11.91 -21.10 -34.96
CA GLU A 333 -12.77 -22.06 -34.26
C GLU A 333 -14.22 -21.55 -34.12
N CYS A 334 -14.44 -20.23 -34.11
CA CYS A 334 -15.79 -19.63 -34.09
C CYS A 334 -16.44 -19.51 -35.48
N SER A 335 -15.74 -19.84 -36.57
CA SER A 335 -16.23 -19.68 -37.95
C SER A 335 -16.74 -20.98 -38.59
N VAL A 336 -16.92 -22.06 -37.81
CA VAL A 336 -17.49 -23.36 -38.23
C VAL A 336 -18.86 -23.55 -37.60
#